data_AF-A0ABD0K3H8-F1
#
_entry.id   AF-A0ABD0K3H8-F1
#
_cell.length_a   1.000
_cell.length_b   1.000
_cell.length_c   1.000
_cell.angle_alpha   90.00
_cell.angle_beta   90.00
_cell.angle_gamma   90.00
#
_symmetry.space_group_name_H-M   'P 1'
#
loop_
_entity.id
_entity.type
_entity.pdbx_description
1 polymer ?
#
loop_
_entity_poly.entity_id
_entity_poly.type
_entity_poly.pdbx_seq_one_letter_code
_entity_poly.pdbx_strand_id
1 'polypeptide(L)'
;MHIAQVEKQPLTTGGSPLLVRCKNFMCVTFIIPRERDCQELYNSLQEFSRPSNIESLYAFQFAAIDDWNKSYGWNFYDIQTEYLRMGAPSEHWTLSNLNKKYELCDTYPSLLYVPAIASTPVLVGSSKFRSRGRLPVLSYLHRENQAAVTRCSQPLAGFSARCVEDEQMLQAVLKANPKSSFMYVVDTRPKINAMVNKAQGKGYENESFYSNMKFQFLGIENIHIMRNSLQKLVEVCELKNPSMSAFLSGLETSGWLKHISAIMETSVFIAKAISEGISVLVHCSDGWDRTAQTCSLTGLMLDPYYRTIQGFQALIEKEWLAFGHKFTDRCGYLDSVDAKEVSPVFAQFLECVWQLTQQFPCAFQFNERFLLTIFDHAYSCQFGTFIGNCEKDRLDLR
;
A
#
# COMPACT_ATOMS: atom_id res chain seq x y z
N MET A 1 7.23 -11.22 -15.41
CA MET A 1 6.81 -10.19 -16.38
C MET A 1 7.31 -8.83 -15.91
N HIS A 2 8.61 -8.59 -16.09
CA HIS A 2 9.23 -7.33 -15.70
C HIS A 2 9.10 -6.23 -16.75
N ILE A 3 8.65 -6.54 -17.97
CA ILE A 3 8.55 -5.56 -19.05
C ILE A 3 7.48 -4.51 -18.68
N ALA A 4 7.87 -3.23 -18.69
CA ALA A 4 7.00 -2.08 -18.46
C ALA A 4 6.58 -1.45 -19.78
N GLN A 5 7.53 -1.31 -20.71
CA GLN A 5 7.31 -0.68 -22.00
C GLN A 5 8.26 -1.30 -23.04
N VAL A 6 7.74 -1.46 -24.26
CA VAL A 6 8.50 -1.85 -25.44
C VAL A 6 8.35 -0.76 -26.48
N GLU A 7 9.46 -0.25 -27.01
CA GLU A 7 9.49 0.85 -27.96
C GLU A 7 10.38 0.48 -29.15
N LYS A 8 9.81 0.56 -30.37
CA LYS A 8 10.57 0.39 -31.61
C LYS A 8 11.12 1.74 -32.04
N GLN A 9 12.44 1.87 -32.10
CA GLN A 9 13.11 3.12 -32.51
C GLN A 9 13.28 3.17 -34.03
N PRO A 10 13.62 4.35 -34.61
CA PRO A 10 13.86 4.47 -36.05
C PRO A 10 14.91 3.48 -36.58
N LEU A 11 14.65 2.91 -37.75
CA LEU A 11 15.57 1.99 -38.44
C LEU A 11 16.94 2.65 -38.65
N THR A 12 18.00 1.90 -38.37
CA THR A 12 19.38 2.35 -38.57
C THR A 12 20.09 1.48 -39.60
N THR A 13 21.27 1.91 -40.05
CA THR A 13 22.14 1.10 -40.93
C THR A 13 22.63 -0.19 -40.25
N GLY A 14 22.63 -0.25 -38.92
CA GLY A 14 23.02 -1.42 -38.14
C GLY A 14 21.88 -2.38 -37.82
N GLY A 15 20.64 -2.06 -38.21
CA GLY A 15 19.44 -2.83 -37.89
C GLY A 15 18.36 -2.00 -37.18
N SER A 16 17.32 -2.69 -36.72
CA SER A 16 16.13 -2.14 -36.08
C SER A 16 16.29 -2.14 -34.56
N PRO A 17 16.41 -0.97 -33.90
CA PRO A 17 16.58 -0.92 -32.45
C PRO A 17 15.24 -1.13 -31.73
N LEU A 18 15.24 -2.06 -30.78
CA LEU A 18 14.09 -2.39 -29.92
C LEU A 18 14.46 -2.11 -28.47
N LEU A 19 13.85 -1.08 -27.90
CA LEU A 19 14.07 -0.66 -26.52
C LEU A 19 13.05 -1.33 -25.59
N VAL A 20 13.56 -2.05 -24.59
CA VAL A 20 12.76 -2.70 -23.55
C VAL A 20 13.06 -2.03 -22.22
N ARG A 21 12.06 -1.37 -21.65
CA ARG A 21 12.11 -0.82 -20.28
C ARG A 21 11.42 -1.77 -19.33
N CYS A 22 12.07 -2.08 -18.23
CA CYS A 22 11.56 -2.96 -17.19
C CYS A 22 11.05 -2.18 -15.97
N LYS A 23 10.10 -2.75 -15.24
CA LYS A 23 9.52 -2.22 -14.00
C LYS A 23 10.54 -2.13 -12.86
N ASN A 24 11.68 -2.82 -12.99
CA ASN A 24 12.83 -2.71 -12.10
C ASN A 24 13.93 -1.76 -12.60
N PHE A 25 13.56 -0.82 -13.48
CA PHE A 25 14.41 0.28 -13.97
C PHE A 25 15.56 -0.16 -14.88
N MET A 26 15.68 -1.46 -15.19
CA MET A 26 16.58 -1.90 -16.24
C MET A 26 16.04 -1.50 -17.61
N CYS A 27 16.94 -1.01 -18.45
CA CYS A 27 16.64 -0.56 -19.81
C CYS A 27 17.62 -1.25 -20.76
N VAL A 28 17.10 -1.99 -21.74
CA VAL A 28 17.91 -2.78 -22.67
C VAL A 28 17.51 -2.43 -24.10
N THR A 29 18.48 -2.05 -24.92
CA THR A 29 18.27 -1.86 -26.36
C THR A 29 18.85 -3.05 -27.12
N PHE A 30 17.99 -3.80 -27.82
CA PHE A 30 18.41 -4.82 -28.76
C PHE A 30 18.52 -4.22 -30.16
N ILE A 31 19.52 -4.65 -30.95
CA ILE A 31 19.62 -4.30 -32.37
C ILE A 31 19.25 -5.54 -33.18
N ILE A 32 18.06 -5.53 -33.77
CA ILE A 32 17.53 -6.67 -34.53
C ILE A 32 17.90 -6.49 -36.02
N PRO A 33 18.60 -7.44 -36.67
CA PRO A 33 19.11 -7.22 -38.03
C PRO A 33 18.02 -6.98 -39.10
N ARG A 34 16.84 -7.58 -38.95
CA ARG A 34 15.73 -7.47 -39.90
C ARG A 34 14.54 -6.78 -39.26
N GLU A 35 14.00 -5.78 -39.95
CA GLU A 35 12.81 -5.02 -39.50
C GLU A 35 11.59 -5.91 -39.29
N ARG A 36 11.41 -6.93 -40.13
CA ARG A 36 10.33 -7.91 -39.98
C ARG A 36 10.45 -8.67 -38.65
N ASP A 37 11.63 -9.22 -38.35
CA ASP A 37 11.88 -9.97 -37.11
C ASP A 37 11.69 -9.05 -35.88
N CYS A 38 12.09 -7.77 -36.00
CA CYS A 38 11.87 -6.75 -34.97
C CYS A 38 10.38 -6.50 -34.72
N GLN A 39 9.57 -6.41 -35.77
CA GLN A 39 8.13 -6.20 -35.66
C GLN A 39 7.43 -7.41 -35.00
N GLU A 40 7.82 -8.63 -35.37
CA GLU A 40 7.29 -9.86 -34.76
C GLU A 40 7.65 -9.95 -33.26
N LEU A 41 8.89 -9.62 -32.89
CA LEU A 41 9.33 -9.54 -31.50
C LEU A 41 8.59 -8.44 -30.72
N TYR A 42 8.45 -7.25 -31.30
CA TYR A 42 7.72 -6.13 -30.69
C TYR A 42 6.28 -6.53 -30.34
N ASN A 43 5.55 -7.10 -31.31
CA ASN A 43 4.17 -7.53 -31.10
C ASN A 43 4.08 -8.60 -29.99
N SER A 44 4.98 -9.59 -30.02
CA SER A 44 5.01 -10.67 -29.03
C SER A 44 5.31 -10.13 -27.63
N LEU A 45 6.31 -9.27 -27.48
CA LEU A 45 6.67 -8.69 -26.18
C LEU A 45 5.57 -7.78 -25.63
N GLN A 46 4.84 -7.08 -26.49
CA GLN A 46 3.66 -6.31 -26.05
C GLN A 46 2.59 -7.23 -25.47
N GLU A 47 2.21 -8.27 -26.21
CA GLU A 47 1.20 -9.25 -25.79
C GLU A 47 1.59 -9.94 -24.47
N PHE A 48 2.83 -10.43 -24.36
CA PHE A 48 3.32 -11.10 -23.16
C PHE A 48 3.66 -10.16 -22.00
N SER A 49 3.70 -8.83 -22.19
CA SER A 49 4.03 -7.89 -21.10
C SER A 49 2.83 -7.46 -20.25
N ARG A 50 1.62 -7.56 -20.81
CA ARG A 50 0.34 -7.20 -20.16
C ARG A 50 -0.76 -8.05 -20.78
N PRO A 51 -0.93 -9.31 -20.34
CA PRO A 51 -1.99 -10.16 -20.88
C PRO A 51 -3.38 -9.62 -20.55
N SER A 52 -4.38 -10.04 -21.33
CA SER A 52 -5.78 -9.65 -21.13
C SER A 52 -6.46 -10.35 -19.96
N ASN A 53 -6.10 -11.62 -19.75
CA ASN A 53 -6.65 -12.45 -18.69
C ASN A 53 -5.64 -12.66 -17.56
N ILE A 54 -6.13 -12.64 -16.33
CA ILE A 54 -5.29 -12.83 -15.13
C ILE A 54 -4.66 -14.22 -15.07
N GLU A 55 -5.36 -15.24 -15.56
CA GLU A 55 -4.89 -16.64 -15.64
C GLU A 55 -3.74 -16.82 -16.65
N SER A 56 -3.53 -15.84 -17.54
CA SER A 56 -2.39 -15.83 -18.46
C SER A 56 -1.11 -15.27 -17.82
N LEU A 57 -1.17 -14.79 -16.57
CA LEU A 57 0.02 -14.39 -15.83
C LEU A 57 0.91 -15.60 -15.53
N TYR A 58 2.23 -15.38 -15.49
CA TYR A 58 3.20 -16.45 -15.35
C TYR A 58 2.98 -17.32 -14.10
N ALA A 59 2.47 -16.76 -13.00
CA ALA A 59 2.18 -17.48 -11.76
C ALA A 59 1.26 -18.69 -11.94
N PHE A 60 0.34 -18.67 -12.91
CA PHE A 60 -0.57 -19.78 -13.19
C PHE A 60 0.06 -20.88 -14.05
N GLN A 61 1.18 -20.58 -14.71
CA GLN A 61 1.93 -21.49 -15.56
C GLN A 61 3.25 -21.94 -14.89
N PHE A 62 3.65 -21.28 -13.81
CA PHE A 62 4.91 -21.54 -13.13
C PHE A 62 4.90 -22.93 -12.49
N ALA A 63 5.85 -23.75 -12.90
CA ALA A 63 6.19 -25.01 -12.26
C ALA A 63 7.56 -24.88 -11.60
N ALA A 64 7.62 -25.06 -10.27
CA ALA A 64 8.88 -25.09 -9.55
C ALA A 64 9.72 -26.30 -9.99
N ILE A 65 11.04 -26.15 -9.97
CA ILE A 65 11.99 -27.22 -10.30
C ILE A 65 11.98 -28.30 -9.21
N ASP A 66 11.77 -27.88 -7.97
CA ASP A 66 11.64 -28.77 -6.81
C ASP A 66 10.17 -29.13 -6.56
N ASP A 67 9.92 -30.31 -5.98
CA ASP A 67 8.59 -30.82 -5.61
C ASP A 67 8.06 -30.11 -4.34
N TRP A 68 7.93 -28.79 -4.42
CA TRP A 68 7.32 -27.99 -3.36
C TRP A 68 5.83 -28.27 -3.30
N ASN A 69 5.33 -28.55 -2.09
CA ASN A 69 3.89 -28.59 -1.87
C ASN A 69 3.27 -27.25 -2.30
N LYS A 70 2.23 -27.27 -3.14
CA LYS A 70 1.52 -26.08 -3.60
C LYS A 70 1.02 -25.18 -2.48
N SER A 71 0.79 -25.72 -1.27
CA SER A 71 0.38 -24.95 -0.09
C SER A 71 1.53 -24.25 0.65
N TYR A 72 2.78 -24.49 0.25
CA TYR A 72 3.95 -23.89 0.90
C TYR A 72 3.92 -22.36 0.76
N GLY A 73 4.25 -21.64 1.85
CA GLY A 73 4.15 -20.18 1.93
C GLY A 73 2.74 -19.66 2.25
N TRP A 74 1.68 -20.24 1.69
CA TRP A 74 0.29 -19.75 1.89
C TRP A 74 -0.21 -19.86 3.34
N ASN A 75 0.36 -20.77 4.13
CA ASN A 75 -0.01 -20.98 5.52
C ASN A 75 0.97 -20.32 6.51
N PHE A 76 1.89 -19.47 6.02
CA PHE A 76 2.87 -18.80 6.89
C PHE A 76 2.26 -17.67 7.72
N TYR A 77 1.12 -17.13 7.27
CA TYR A 77 0.41 -16.06 7.93
C TYR A 77 -1.01 -16.48 8.29
N ASP A 78 -1.39 -16.26 9.54
CA ASP A 78 -2.76 -16.32 10.01
C ASP A 78 -3.08 -15.02 10.74
N ILE A 79 -4.09 -14.31 10.24
CA ILE A 79 -4.47 -12.98 10.75
C ILE A 79 -4.92 -13.04 12.21
N GLN A 80 -5.58 -14.13 12.64
CA GLN A 80 -6.03 -14.28 14.03
C GLN A 80 -4.83 -14.42 14.98
N THR A 81 -3.86 -15.26 14.61
CA THR A 81 -2.60 -15.43 15.34
C THR A 81 -1.84 -14.10 15.45
N GLU A 82 -1.84 -13.28 14.40
CA GLU A 82 -1.21 -11.97 14.42
C GLU A 82 -1.91 -10.99 15.37
N TYR A 83 -3.25 -10.93 15.38
CA TYR A 83 -3.97 -10.12 16.37
C TYR A 83 -3.78 -10.64 17.80
N LEU A 84 -3.76 -11.96 17.99
CA LEU A 84 -3.49 -12.57 19.30
C LEU A 84 -2.10 -12.18 19.83
N ARG A 85 -1.08 -12.15 18.96
CA ARG A 85 0.27 -11.68 19.30
C ARG A 85 0.27 -10.24 19.81
N MET A 86 -0.54 -9.36 19.21
CA MET A 86 -0.73 -7.97 19.63
C MET A 86 -1.62 -7.81 20.88
N GLY A 87 -2.27 -8.89 21.34
CA GLY A 87 -3.15 -8.89 22.51
C GLY A 87 -4.63 -8.61 22.21
N ALA A 88 -5.09 -8.88 20.98
CA ALA A 88 -6.49 -8.82 20.59
C ALA A 88 -7.00 -10.22 20.17
N PRO A 89 -8.21 -10.66 20.56
CA PRO A 89 -9.22 -9.89 21.28
C PRO A 89 -8.86 -9.65 22.75
N SER A 90 -9.48 -8.62 23.34
CA SER A 90 -9.34 -8.18 24.72
C SER A 90 -10.66 -7.57 25.22
N GLU A 91 -10.68 -7.00 26.42
CA GLU A 91 -11.84 -6.24 26.91
C GLU A 91 -12.14 -4.97 26.08
N HIS A 92 -11.16 -4.46 25.32
CA HIS A 92 -11.29 -3.23 24.53
C HIS A 92 -11.46 -3.48 23.03
N TRP A 93 -10.98 -4.62 22.53
CA TRP A 93 -10.98 -4.95 21.10
C TRP A 93 -11.55 -6.36 20.87
N THR A 94 -12.47 -6.52 19.93
CA THR A 94 -13.09 -7.81 19.63
C THR A 94 -13.10 -8.12 18.13
N LEU A 95 -13.20 -9.39 17.79
CA LEU A 95 -13.38 -9.85 16.43
C LEU A 95 -14.84 -9.64 16.00
N SER A 96 -15.05 -8.96 14.88
CA SER A 96 -16.32 -8.87 14.18
C SER A 96 -16.36 -9.85 13.00
N ASN A 97 -17.42 -10.65 12.96
CA ASN A 97 -17.70 -11.57 11.86
C ASN A 97 -18.57 -10.94 10.76
N LEU A 98 -18.91 -9.65 10.85
CA LEU A 98 -19.79 -8.98 9.88
C LEU A 98 -19.20 -8.94 8.47
N ASN A 99 -17.88 -9.02 8.32
CA ASN A 99 -17.24 -9.05 7.01
C ASN A 99 -16.81 -10.45 6.56
N LYS A 100 -17.23 -11.53 7.24
CA LYS A 100 -16.80 -12.90 6.91
C LYS A 100 -17.10 -13.30 5.45
N LYS A 101 -18.14 -12.69 4.86
CA LYS A 101 -18.54 -12.86 3.46
C LYS A 101 -18.30 -11.61 2.60
N TYR A 102 -17.47 -10.67 3.07
CA TYR A 102 -17.15 -9.43 2.36
C TYR A 102 -18.35 -8.50 2.09
N GLU A 103 -19.42 -8.63 2.89
CA GLU A 103 -20.68 -7.88 2.73
C GLU A 103 -20.59 -6.46 3.30
N LEU A 104 -19.76 -6.25 4.32
CA LEU A 104 -19.58 -4.94 4.96
C LEU A 104 -18.59 -4.07 4.16
N CYS A 105 -17.51 -4.68 3.67
CA CYS A 105 -16.47 -4.06 2.87
C CYS A 105 -15.72 -5.15 2.07
N ASP A 106 -15.88 -5.12 0.75
CA ASP A 106 -15.31 -6.12 -0.16
C ASP A 106 -13.79 -6.02 -0.34
N THR A 107 -13.22 -4.87 -0.01
CA THR A 107 -11.77 -4.60 -0.08
C THR A 107 -11.05 -4.74 1.26
N TYR A 108 -11.73 -5.19 2.30
CA TYR A 108 -11.19 -5.50 3.62
C TYR A 108 -11.06 -7.01 3.83
N PRO A 109 -10.26 -7.44 4.82
CA PRO A 109 -10.21 -8.85 5.17
C PRO A 109 -11.55 -9.32 5.73
N SER A 110 -11.76 -10.63 5.64
CA SER A 110 -12.95 -11.30 6.16
C SER A 110 -13.09 -11.17 7.69
N LEU A 111 -11.97 -10.98 8.39
CA LEU A 111 -11.90 -10.85 9.84
C LEU A 111 -11.49 -9.41 10.21
N LEU A 112 -12.36 -8.71 10.96
CA LEU A 112 -12.13 -7.32 11.35
C LEU A 112 -12.11 -7.19 12.86
N TYR A 113 -11.06 -6.57 13.41
CA TYR A 113 -10.97 -6.25 14.82
C TYR A 113 -11.44 -4.81 15.05
N VAL A 114 -12.43 -4.66 15.93
CA VAL A 114 -13.16 -3.42 16.20
C VAL A 114 -13.26 -3.17 17.71
N PRO A 115 -13.56 -1.95 18.16
CA PRO A 115 -13.77 -1.69 19.58
C PRO A 115 -14.86 -2.59 20.15
N ALA A 116 -14.62 -3.21 21.30
CA ALA A 116 -15.55 -4.17 21.92
C ALA A 116 -16.93 -3.56 22.25
N ILE A 117 -16.97 -2.25 22.47
CA ILE A 117 -18.21 -1.51 22.78
C ILE A 117 -18.99 -1.06 21.53
N ALA A 118 -18.43 -1.23 20.32
CA ALA A 118 -19.10 -0.85 19.08
C ALA A 118 -20.16 -1.89 18.70
N SER A 119 -21.43 -1.47 18.67
CA SER A 119 -22.55 -2.35 18.32
C SER A 119 -22.62 -2.62 16.81
N THR A 120 -23.33 -3.67 16.40
CA THR A 120 -23.52 -3.98 14.96
C THR A 120 -24.12 -2.80 14.17
N PRO A 121 -25.16 -2.08 14.65
CA PRO A 121 -25.64 -0.87 13.96
C PRO A 121 -24.57 0.21 13.78
N VAL A 122 -23.69 0.41 14.78
CA VAL A 122 -22.57 1.37 14.69
C VAL A 122 -21.61 0.98 13.57
N LEU A 123 -21.23 -0.29 13.50
CA LEU A 123 -20.32 -0.80 12.47
C LEU A 123 -20.92 -0.65 11.06
N VAL A 124 -22.21 -1.02 10.90
CA VAL A 124 -22.92 -0.92 9.62
C VAL A 124 -23.17 0.53 9.19
N GLY A 125 -23.48 1.42 10.15
CA GLY A 125 -23.65 2.84 9.86
C GLY A 125 -22.35 3.51 9.45
N SER A 126 -21.26 3.25 10.20
CA SER A 126 -19.92 3.75 9.87
C SER A 126 -19.44 3.25 8.51
N SER A 127 -19.64 1.97 8.17
CA SER A 127 -19.23 1.46 6.85
C SER A 127 -19.96 2.18 5.71
N LYS A 128 -21.27 2.44 5.84
CA LYS A 128 -22.04 3.19 4.83
C LYS A 128 -21.57 4.64 4.69
N PHE A 129 -21.05 5.24 5.76
CA PHE A 129 -20.54 6.61 5.74
C PHE A 129 -19.06 6.71 5.32
N ARG A 130 -18.33 5.60 5.28
CA ARG A 130 -16.92 5.55 4.91
C ARG A 130 -16.78 5.11 3.46
N SER A 131 -15.93 5.80 2.70
CA SER A 131 -15.76 5.51 1.27
C SER A 131 -15.42 4.03 1.04
N ARG A 132 -16.24 3.35 0.21
CA ARG A 132 -16.11 1.92 -0.10
C ARG A 132 -16.31 0.98 1.09
N GLY A 133 -17.04 1.39 2.13
CA GLY A 133 -17.31 0.50 3.26
C GLY A 133 -16.15 0.39 4.25
N ARG A 134 -15.01 1.06 4.00
CA ARG A 134 -13.76 0.91 4.75
C ARG A 134 -13.81 1.71 6.05
N LEU A 135 -14.59 1.18 7.00
CA LEU A 135 -14.79 1.68 8.35
C LEU A 135 -13.52 1.61 9.22
N PRO A 136 -13.42 2.36 10.32
CA PRO A 136 -12.32 2.25 11.28
C PRO A 136 -12.15 0.85 11.84
N VAL A 137 -10.97 0.26 11.66
CA VAL A 137 -10.61 -1.06 12.20
C VAL A 137 -9.18 -1.06 12.73
N LEU A 138 -8.88 -1.96 13.66
CA LEU A 138 -7.58 -2.07 14.31
C LEU A 138 -6.51 -2.51 13.30
N SER A 139 -5.41 -1.76 13.21
CA SER A 139 -4.21 -2.12 12.45
C SER A 139 -3.09 -2.57 13.38
N TYR A 140 -2.85 -1.83 14.46
CA TYR A 140 -1.80 -2.14 15.44
C TYR A 140 -2.26 -1.78 16.87
N LEU A 141 -1.88 -2.59 17.85
CA LEU A 141 -2.14 -2.35 19.28
C LEU A 141 -0.84 -2.40 20.07
N HIS A 142 -0.51 -1.31 20.75
CA HIS A 142 0.66 -1.25 21.61
C HIS A 142 0.33 -1.87 22.99
N ARG A 143 0.77 -3.11 23.21
CA ARG A 143 0.34 -3.95 24.34
C ARG A 143 0.49 -3.30 25.72
N GLU A 144 1.55 -2.55 25.95
CA GLU A 144 1.84 -2.00 27.29
C GLU A 144 0.98 -0.78 27.66
N ASN A 145 0.70 0.08 26.68
CA ASN A 145 0.02 1.35 26.91
C ASN A 145 -1.41 1.39 26.32
N GLN A 146 -1.82 0.35 25.60
CA GLN A 146 -3.14 0.22 24.96
C GLN A 146 -3.45 1.27 23.88
N ALA A 147 -2.46 2.05 23.44
CA ALA A 147 -2.62 2.94 22.30
C ALA A 147 -2.73 2.11 21.01
N ALA A 148 -3.67 2.51 20.15
CA ALA A 148 -4.00 1.76 18.95
C ALA A 148 -3.82 2.63 17.70
N VAL A 149 -3.29 2.02 16.64
CA VAL A 149 -3.44 2.52 15.27
C VAL A 149 -4.66 1.86 14.68
N THR A 150 -5.63 2.68 14.27
CA THR A 150 -6.77 2.24 13.46
C THR A 150 -6.65 2.81 12.06
N ARG A 151 -7.22 2.11 11.08
CA ARG A 151 -7.20 2.54 9.68
C ARG A 151 -8.60 2.57 9.09
N CYS A 152 -8.84 3.51 8.17
CA CYS A 152 -10.08 3.61 7.41
C CYS A 152 -9.89 4.34 6.08
N SER A 153 -10.99 4.53 5.34
CA SER A 153 -11.11 5.50 4.27
C SER A 153 -11.64 6.85 4.77
N GLN A 154 -11.66 7.85 3.89
CA GLN A 154 -12.30 9.13 4.18
C GLN A 154 -13.80 9.00 4.45
N PRO A 155 -14.38 9.88 5.29
CA PRO A 155 -15.82 9.97 5.44
C PRO A 155 -16.50 10.57 4.19
N LEU A 156 -17.75 10.21 3.97
CA LEU A 156 -18.66 10.77 2.96
C LEU A 156 -19.35 12.03 3.49
N ALA A 157 -18.57 12.92 4.12
CA ALA A 157 -19.06 14.09 4.84
C ALA A 157 -19.61 15.19 3.92
N GLY A 158 -19.10 15.29 2.69
CA GLY A 158 -19.39 16.41 1.79
C GLY A 158 -19.26 17.76 2.50
N PHE A 159 -20.20 18.66 2.25
CA PHE A 159 -20.22 19.96 2.94
C PHE A 159 -20.76 19.88 4.37
N SER A 160 -21.79 19.06 4.61
CA SER A 160 -22.55 19.08 5.85
C SER A 160 -23.11 17.72 6.29
N ALA A 161 -22.85 16.64 5.55
CA ALA A 161 -23.32 15.31 5.92
C ALA A 161 -22.67 14.86 7.23
N ARG A 162 -23.49 14.25 8.08
CA ARG A 162 -23.15 13.82 9.42
C ARG A 162 -23.65 12.39 9.61
N CYS A 163 -22.88 11.56 10.31
CA CYS A 163 -23.26 10.19 10.63
C CYS A 163 -23.03 9.94 12.12
N VAL A 164 -24.13 9.75 12.85
CA VAL A 164 -24.10 9.52 14.30
C VAL A 164 -23.39 8.21 14.62
N GLU A 165 -23.58 7.18 13.78
CA GLU A 165 -22.94 5.89 13.92
C GLU A 165 -21.41 5.99 13.73
N ASP A 166 -20.92 6.80 12.78
CA ASP A 166 -19.48 7.01 12.59
C ASP A 166 -18.87 7.81 13.75
N GLU A 167 -19.58 8.81 14.27
CA GLU A 167 -19.19 9.52 15.49
C GLU A 167 -19.09 8.57 16.68
N GLN A 168 -20.10 7.71 16.89
CA GLN A 168 -20.08 6.68 17.92
C GLN A 168 -18.93 5.68 17.71
N MET A 169 -18.63 5.32 16.46
CA MET A 169 -17.51 4.44 16.12
C MET A 169 -16.17 5.06 16.52
N LEU A 170 -15.92 6.33 16.18
CA LEU A 170 -14.67 7.00 16.55
C LEU A 170 -14.59 7.26 18.07
N GLN A 171 -15.72 7.53 18.73
CA GLN A 171 -15.77 7.57 20.20
C GLN A 171 -15.47 6.21 20.82
N ALA A 172 -15.87 5.11 20.18
CA ALA A 172 -15.54 3.76 20.64
C ALA A 172 -14.04 3.46 20.48
N VAL A 173 -13.42 3.90 19.39
CA VAL A 173 -11.95 3.82 19.21
C VAL A 173 -11.22 4.62 20.29
N LEU A 174 -11.68 5.86 20.58
CA LEU A 174 -11.11 6.68 21.65
C LEU A 174 -11.20 5.96 23.02
N LYS A 175 -12.39 5.45 23.37
CA LYS A 175 -12.64 4.77 24.65
C LYS A 175 -11.92 3.42 24.79
N ALA A 176 -11.51 2.80 23.69
CA ALA A 176 -10.70 1.58 23.73
C ALA A 176 -9.28 1.83 24.27
N ASN A 177 -8.86 3.09 24.44
CA ASN A 177 -7.66 3.48 25.15
C ASN A 177 -8.03 4.32 26.39
N PRO A 178 -8.16 3.70 27.58
CA PRO A 178 -8.56 4.41 28.79
C PRO A 178 -7.48 5.36 29.33
N LYS A 179 -6.25 5.32 28.80
CA LYS A 179 -5.11 6.13 29.29
C LYS A 179 -5.00 7.50 28.63
N SER A 180 -5.76 7.76 27.56
CA SER A 180 -5.76 9.04 26.85
C SER A 180 -7.14 9.67 26.78
N SER A 181 -7.22 10.99 26.98
CA SER A 181 -8.47 11.75 26.89
C SER A 181 -8.79 12.25 25.47
N PHE A 182 -7.88 12.02 24.53
CA PHE A 182 -8.05 12.37 23.12
C PHE A 182 -7.32 11.38 22.21
N MET A 183 -7.65 11.41 20.92
CA MET A 183 -6.93 10.67 19.88
C MET A 183 -6.59 11.58 18.70
N TYR A 184 -5.62 11.18 17.89
CA TYR A 184 -5.34 11.85 16.62
C TYR A 184 -6.14 11.24 15.48
N VAL A 185 -6.59 12.08 14.56
CA VAL A 185 -7.05 11.65 13.24
C VAL A 185 -6.08 12.21 12.21
N VAL A 186 -5.35 11.31 11.57
CA VAL A 186 -4.32 11.64 10.59
C VAL A 186 -4.89 11.41 9.20
N ASP A 187 -5.21 12.50 8.52
CA ASP A 187 -5.42 12.50 7.09
C ASP A 187 -4.06 12.67 6.40
N THR A 188 -3.60 11.60 5.77
CA THR A 188 -2.28 11.60 5.10
C THR A 188 -2.24 12.53 3.89
N ARG A 189 -3.36 13.10 3.42
CA ARG A 189 -3.38 13.99 2.26
C ARG A 189 -2.86 15.39 2.59
N PRO A 190 -2.41 16.14 1.58
CA PRO A 190 -2.39 17.60 1.66
C PRO A 190 -3.80 18.14 1.93
N LYS A 191 -3.92 19.13 2.81
CA LYS A 191 -5.21 19.72 3.20
C LYS A 191 -6.02 20.19 1.99
N ILE A 192 -5.38 20.76 0.97
CA ILE A 192 -6.04 21.19 -0.27
C ILE A 192 -6.72 20.02 -1.01
N ASN A 193 -6.06 18.86 -1.08
CA ASN A 193 -6.61 17.67 -1.73
C ASN A 193 -7.80 17.12 -0.92
N ALA A 194 -7.75 17.19 0.41
CA ALA A 194 -8.87 16.83 1.27
C ALA A 194 -10.08 17.78 1.08
N MET A 195 -9.84 19.08 0.92
CA MET A 195 -10.88 20.07 0.61
C MET A 195 -11.53 19.83 -0.76
N VAL A 196 -10.75 19.47 -1.79
CA VAL A 196 -11.30 19.11 -3.12
C VAL A 196 -12.20 17.86 -3.02
N ASN A 197 -11.79 16.84 -2.27
CA ASN A 197 -12.64 15.67 -2.03
C ASN A 197 -13.92 16.02 -1.26
N LYS A 198 -13.84 16.99 -0.32
CA LYS A 198 -15.00 17.51 0.41
C LYS A 198 -16.03 18.12 -0.54
N ALA A 199 -15.59 18.88 -1.53
CA ALA A 199 -16.46 19.44 -2.56
C ALA A 199 -17.14 18.38 -3.44
N GLN A 200 -16.57 17.17 -3.53
CA GLN A 200 -17.12 16.03 -4.27
C GLN A 200 -17.99 15.10 -3.42
N GLY A 201 -18.44 15.54 -2.24
CA GLY A 201 -19.28 14.73 -1.35
C GLY A 201 -18.52 13.77 -0.43
N LYS A 202 -17.19 13.83 -0.40
CA LYS A 202 -16.33 13.04 0.51
C LYS A 202 -15.71 13.95 1.57
N GLY A 203 -14.40 13.94 1.74
CA GLY A 203 -13.70 14.95 2.53
C GLY A 203 -13.07 14.40 3.80
N TYR A 204 -13.27 15.08 4.92
CA TYR A 204 -12.65 14.78 6.20
C TYR A 204 -13.64 15.17 7.31
N GLU A 205 -13.43 14.61 8.49
CA GLU A 205 -14.27 14.81 9.67
C GLU A 205 -14.35 16.29 10.06
N ASN A 206 -15.54 16.73 10.47
CA ASN A 206 -15.75 18.09 10.94
C ASN A 206 -15.50 18.17 12.45
N GLU A 207 -14.49 18.91 12.89
CA GLU A 207 -14.09 19.03 14.29
C GLU A 207 -15.24 19.34 15.26
N SER A 208 -16.29 20.03 14.81
CA SER A 208 -17.48 20.33 15.63
C SER A 208 -18.30 19.11 16.03
N PHE A 209 -18.20 17.98 15.30
CA PHE A 209 -18.95 16.75 15.57
C PHE A 209 -18.11 15.65 16.20
N TYR A 210 -16.78 15.77 16.11
CA TYR A 210 -15.82 14.77 16.55
C TYR A 210 -15.04 15.29 17.77
N SER A 211 -15.71 15.32 18.92
CA SER A 211 -15.12 15.78 20.18
C SER A 211 -13.95 14.91 20.62
N ASN A 212 -12.95 15.52 21.27
CA ASN A 212 -11.75 14.84 21.77
C ASN A 212 -10.89 14.19 20.66
N MET A 213 -10.96 14.74 19.45
CA MET A 213 -10.15 14.29 18.31
C MET A 213 -9.33 15.47 17.77
N LYS A 214 -8.04 15.23 17.53
CA LYS A 214 -7.11 16.23 16.99
C LYS A 214 -6.76 15.87 15.55
N PHE A 215 -7.09 16.74 14.62
CA PHE A 215 -6.91 16.50 13.19
C PHE A 215 -5.53 16.95 12.71
N GLN A 216 -4.88 16.11 11.92
CA GLN A 216 -3.55 16.39 11.34
C GLN A 216 -3.55 16.05 9.85
N PHE A 217 -3.01 16.97 9.05
CA PHE A 217 -2.80 16.78 7.61
C PHE A 217 -1.30 16.68 7.33
N LEU A 218 -0.82 15.52 6.88
CA LEU A 218 0.62 15.25 6.75
C LEU A 218 1.12 15.11 5.30
N GLY A 219 0.34 15.58 4.32
CA GLY A 219 0.89 16.09 3.06
C GLY A 219 1.43 15.07 2.04
N ILE A 220 1.06 13.79 2.12
CA ILE A 220 1.47 12.77 1.14
C ILE A 220 0.60 12.86 -0.11
N GLU A 221 1.24 13.19 -1.24
CA GLU A 221 0.60 13.38 -2.54
C GLU A 221 -0.08 12.11 -3.08
N ASN A 222 -0.90 12.27 -4.12
CA ASN A 222 -1.66 11.15 -4.71
C ASN A 222 -0.80 10.28 -5.67
N ILE A 223 -1.38 9.16 -6.09
CA ILE A 223 -0.73 8.15 -6.94
C ILE A 223 -0.22 8.71 -8.28
N HIS A 224 -0.85 9.75 -8.84
CA HIS A 224 -0.44 10.33 -10.12
C HIS A 224 0.82 11.17 -9.96
N ILE A 225 0.95 11.89 -8.84
CA ILE A 225 2.17 12.62 -8.50
C ILE A 225 3.32 11.63 -8.27
N MET A 226 3.08 10.53 -7.55
CA MET A 226 4.10 9.51 -7.30
C MET A 226 4.57 8.82 -8.60
N ARG A 227 3.64 8.52 -9.53
CA ARG A 227 3.99 7.99 -10.85
C ARG A 227 4.88 8.96 -11.63
N ASN A 228 4.51 10.24 -11.68
CA ASN A 228 5.29 11.26 -12.38
C ASN A 228 6.67 11.46 -11.73
N SER A 229 6.73 11.42 -10.40
CA SER A 229 7.99 11.53 -9.67
C SER A 229 8.95 10.40 -10.02
N LEU A 230 8.48 9.15 -10.06
CA LEU A 230 9.29 8.02 -10.47
C LEU A 230 9.73 8.12 -11.93
N GLN A 231 8.83 8.54 -12.83
CA GLN A 231 9.16 8.71 -14.25
C GLN A 231 10.35 9.67 -14.42
N LYS A 232 10.31 10.83 -13.75
CA LYS A 232 11.42 11.79 -13.75
C LYS A 232 12.70 11.22 -13.14
N LEU A 233 12.59 10.43 -12.06
CA LEU A 233 13.75 9.79 -11.45
C LEU A 233 14.43 8.82 -12.43
N VAL A 234 13.64 7.97 -13.10
CA VAL A 234 14.15 7.02 -14.09
C VAL A 234 14.82 7.75 -15.25
N GLU A 235 14.24 8.84 -15.75
CA GLU A 235 14.84 9.67 -16.80
C GLU A 235 16.23 10.21 -16.40
N VAL A 236 16.41 10.59 -15.13
CA VAL A 236 17.71 11.03 -14.60
C VAL A 236 18.71 9.87 -14.54
N CYS A 237 18.26 8.68 -14.14
CA CYS A 237 19.09 7.47 -14.12
C CYS A 237 19.49 6.98 -15.52
N GLU A 238 18.69 7.28 -16.56
CA GLU A 238 18.97 6.91 -17.95
C GLU A 238 19.95 7.88 -18.66
N LEU A 239 20.40 8.95 -17.99
CA LEU A 239 21.39 9.88 -18.55
C LEU A 239 22.74 9.18 -18.78
N LYS A 240 23.28 9.24 -20.01
CA LYS A 240 24.50 8.51 -20.38
C LYS A 240 25.78 9.03 -19.74
N ASN A 241 25.92 10.34 -19.60
CA ASN A 241 27.11 11.01 -19.04
C ASN A 241 26.71 12.33 -18.36
N PRO A 242 25.86 12.32 -17.31
CA PRO A 242 25.44 13.54 -16.64
C PRO A 242 26.62 14.16 -15.88
N SER A 243 26.70 15.49 -15.85
CA SER A 243 27.50 16.16 -14.82
C SER A 243 26.88 15.92 -13.44
N MET A 244 27.66 16.01 -12.38
CA MET A 244 27.14 15.93 -11.00
C MET A 244 26.02 16.94 -10.76
N SER A 245 26.17 18.17 -11.27
CA SER A 245 25.14 19.21 -11.16
C SER A 245 23.83 18.84 -11.87
N ALA A 246 23.91 18.27 -13.08
CA ALA A 246 22.74 17.83 -13.83
C ALA A 246 22.04 16.66 -13.12
N PHE A 247 22.80 15.69 -12.59
CA PHE A 247 22.27 14.57 -11.84
C PHE A 247 21.53 15.02 -10.57
N LEU A 248 22.18 15.85 -9.73
CA LEU A 248 21.58 16.34 -8.48
C LEU A 248 20.35 17.20 -8.73
N SER A 249 20.40 18.10 -9.73
CA SER A 249 19.26 18.93 -10.11
C SER A 249 18.10 18.09 -10.64
N GLY A 250 18.38 17.07 -11.44
CA GLY A 250 17.39 16.11 -11.91
C GLY A 250 16.74 15.33 -10.77
N LEU A 251 17.57 14.81 -9.85
CA LEU A 251 17.11 14.09 -8.66
C LEU A 251 16.20 14.97 -7.78
N GLU A 252 16.59 16.21 -7.52
CA GLU A 252 15.76 17.17 -6.78
C GLU A 252 14.44 17.46 -7.50
N THR A 253 14.50 17.71 -8.81
CA THR A 253 13.33 18.03 -9.65
C THR A 253 12.37 16.85 -9.81
N SER A 254 12.85 15.61 -9.64
CA SER A 254 11.99 14.42 -9.58
C SER A 254 11.03 14.47 -8.38
N GLY A 255 11.43 15.14 -7.29
CA GLY A 255 10.68 15.17 -6.03
C GLY A 255 10.65 13.84 -5.28
N TRP A 256 11.34 12.80 -5.76
CA TRP A 256 11.21 11.45 -5.23
C TRP A 256 11.58 11.36 -3.75
N LEU A 257 12.77 11.85 -3.38
CA LEU A 257 13.24 11.86 -1.98
C LEU A 257 12.36 12.73 -1.08
N LYS A 258 11.76 13.80 -1.60
CA LYS A 258 10.78 14.61 -0.87
C LYS A 258 9.53 13.80 -0.53
N HIS A 259 9.05 12.97 -1.45
CA HIS A 259 7.91 12.10 -1.20
C HIS A 259 8.23 10.98 -0.21
N ILE A 260 9.43 10.38 -0.30
CA ILE A 260 9.93 9.42 0.70
C ILE A 260 9.99 10.07 2.09
N SER A 261 10.52 11.29 2.20
CA SER A 261 10.57 12.05 3.46
C SER A 261 9.18 12.26 4.05
N ALA A 262 8.21 12.71 3.24
CA ALA A 262 6.84 12.95 3.71
C ALA A 262 6.16 11.68 4.25
N ILE A 263 6.38 10.53 3.60
CA ILE A 263 5.88 9.22 4.08
C ILE A 263 6.53 8.86 5.42
N MET A 264 7.85 9.03 5.53
CA MET A 264 8.61 8.74 6.75
C MET A 264 8.21 9.65 7.90
N GLU A 265 8.16 10.96 7.70
CA GLU A 265 7.76 11.96 8.69
C GLU A 265 6.34 11.69 9.22
N THR A 266 5.41 11.34 8.33
CA THR A 266 4.05 10.95 8.72
C THR A 266 4.06 9.72 9.62
N SER A 267 4.83 8.70 9.24
CA SER A 267 4.93 7.44 9.99
C SER A 267 5.60 7.63 11.35
N VAL A 268 6.63 8.49 11.43
CA VAL A 268 7.30 8.90 12.67
C VAL A 268 6.34 9.66 13.59
N PHE A 269 5.53 10.58 13.05
CA PHE A 269 4.51 11.28 13.83
C PHE A 269 3.54 10.30 14.49
N ILE A 270 3.00 9.35 13.71
CA ILE A 270 2.07 8.34 14.20
C ILE A 270 2.76 7.45 15.25
N ALA A 271 3.97 6.96 14.97
CA ALA A 271 4.72 6.11 15.89
C ALA A 271 4.99 6.83 17.22
N LYS A 272 5.38 8.11 17.17
CA LYS A 272 5.60 8.93 18.36
C LYS A 272 4.33 9.06 19.19
N ALA A 273 3.19 9.38 18.56
CA ALA A 273 1.91 9.48 19.27
C ALA A 273 1.54 8.16 19.98
N ILE A 274 1.74 7.02 19.32
CA ILE A 274 1.47 5.70 19.92
C ILE A 274 2.43 5.42 21.08
N SER A 275 3.72 5.75 20.96
CA SER A 275 4.69 5.60 22.04
C SER A 275 4.36 6.47 23.26
N GLU A 276 3.76 7.65 23.03
CA GLU A 276 3.25 8.57 24.06
C GLU A 276 1.89 8.14 24.65
N GLY A 277 1.34 7.01 24.21
CA GLY A 277 0.09 6.46 24.73
C GLY A 277 -1.19 7.03 24.09
N ILE A 278 -1.07 7.70 22.94
CA ILE A 278 -2.20 8.34 22.25
C ILE A 278 -2.59 7.50 21.03
N SER A 279 -3.86 7.07 20.96
CA SER A 279 -4.39 6.35 19.81
C SER A 279 -4.50 7.24 18.57
N VAL A 280 -4.36 6.62 17.39
CA VAL A 280 -4.39 7.32 16.10
C VAL A 280 -5.31 6.59 15.12
N LEU A 281 -6.23 7.34 14.49
CA LEU A 281 -6.95 6.90 13.30
C LEU A 281 -6.23 7.44 12.06
N VAL A 282 -5.85 6.57 11.14
CA VAL A 282 -5.13 6.91 9.91
C VAL A 282 -6.03 6.68 8.71
N HIS A 283 -6.19 7.70 7.86
CA HIS A 283 -6.85 7.54 6.58
C HIS A 283 -6.23 8.43 5.49
N CYS A 284 -6.74 8.23 4.28
CA CYS A 284 -6.46 9.08 3.13
C CYS A 284 -7.77 9.27 2.36
N SER A 285 -7.76 9.18 1.03
CA SER A 285 -8.98 9.03 0.25
C SER A 285 -9.59 7.63 0.42
N ASP A 286 -9.06 6.60 -0.23
CA ASP A 286 -9.63 5.25 -0.20
C ASP A 286 -9.08 4.35 0.92
N GLY A 287 -7.99 4.72 1.59
CA GLY A 287 -7.47 3.97 2.75
C GLY A 287 -6.65 2.71 2.42
N TRP A 288 -6.13 2.57 1.19
CA TRP A 288 -5.33 1.40 0.76
C TRP A 288 -3.94 1.73 0.19
N ASP A 289 -3.61 3.00 -0.06
CA ASP A 289 -2.30 3.41 -0.60
C ASP A 289 -1.44 4.00 0.53
N ARG A 290 -1.53 5.33 0.74
CA ARG A 290 -0.80 6.06 1.80
C ARG A 290 -1.05 5.52 3.19
N THR A 291 -2.30 5.09 3.45
CA THR A 291 -2.66 4.47 4.72
C THR A 291 -1.93 3.14 4.93
N ALA A 292 -1.74 2.33 3.89
CA ALA A 292 -0.95 1.10 3.99
C ALA A 292 0.53 1.41 4.24
N GLN A 293 1.09 2.40 3.53
CA GLN A 293 2.46 2.86 3.75
C GLN A 293 2.69 3.27 5.21
N THR A 294 1.86 4.15 5.74
CA THR A 294 2.08 4.72 7.08
C THR A 294 1.74 3.74 8.19
N CYS A 295 0.67 2.94 8.09
CA CYS A 295 0.38 1.91 9.09
C CYS A 295 1.49 0.85 9.16
N SER A 296 2.03 0.44 8.00
CA SER A 296 3.12 -0.54 7.95
C SER A 296 4.41 -0.01 8.56
N LEU A 297 4.81 1.22 8.19
CA LEU A 297 6.03 1.83 8.71
C LEU A 297 5.93 2.13 10.20
N THR A 298 4.77 2.59 10.68
CA THR A 298 4.53 2.75 12.12
C THR A 298 4.67 1.41 12.86
N GLY A 299 4.07 0.33 12.36
CA GLY A 299 4.26 -1.00 12.93
C GLY A 299 5.73 -1.39 13.00
N LEU A 300 6.46 -1.19 11.91
CA LEU A 300 7.89 -1.52 11.80
C LEU A 300 8.77 -0.74 12.79
N MET A 301 8.43 0.53 13.04
CA MET A 301 9.13 1.40 14.00
C MET A 301 8.86 0.99 15.46
N LEU A 302 7.66 0.50 15.76
CA LEU A 302 7.21 0.21 17.12
C LEU A 302 7.42 -1.24 17.56
N ASP A 303 7.35 -2.20 16.63
CA ASP A 303 7.31 -3.63 16.95
C ASP A 303 8.54 -4.36 16.38
N PRO A 304 9.46 -4.85 17.23
CA PRO A 304 10.61 -5.64 16.80
C PRO A 304 10.25 -6.89 16.00
N TYR A 305 9.05 -7.47 16.19
CA TYR A 305 8.61 -8.64 15.44
C TYR A 305 8.61 -8.36 13.94
N TYR A 306 8.06 -7.22 13.51
CA TYR A 306 7.99 -6.88 12.08
C TYR A 306 9.36 -6.60 11.43
N ARG A 307 10.43 -6.50 12.22
CA ARG A 307 11.82 -6.37 11.74
C ARG A 307 12.52 -7.72 11.54
N THR A 308 11.84 -8.83 11.87
CA THR A 308 12.23 -10.19 11.48
C THR A 308 11.77 -10.52 10.06
N ILE A 309 12.34 -11.55 9.44
CA ILE A 309 11.91 -12.01 8.10
C ILE A 309 10.44 -12.44 8.14
N GLN A 310 10.06 -13.30 9.09
CA GLN A 310 8.68 -13.76 9.22
C GLN A 310 7.72 -12.62 9.56
N GLY A 311 8.13 -11.72 10.46
CA GLY A 311 7.30 -10.58 10.82
C GLY A 311 7.13 -9.58 9.68
N PHE A 312 8.15 -9.34 8.86
CA PHE A 312 8.01 -8.48 7.68
C PHE A 312 7.07 -9.09 6.64
N GLN A 313 7.12 -10.41 6.45
CA GLN A 313 6.15 -11.13 5.62
C GLN A 313 4.73 -10.97 6.19
N ALA A 314 4.54 -11.18 7.49
CA ALA A 314 3.25 -10.98 8.17
C ALA A 314 2.75 -9.54 8.06
N LEU A 315 3.64 -8.54 8.11
CA LEU A 315 3.31 -7.13 7.93
C LEU A 315 2.76 -6.86 6.52
N ILE A 316 3.40 -7.41 5.48
CA ILE A 316 2.94 -7.29 4.09
C ILE A 316 1.60 -8.00 3.91
N GLU A 317 1.49 -9.25 4.38
CA GLU A 317 0.25 -10.04 4.32
C GLU A 317 -0.92 -9.29 4.99
N LYS A 318 -0.69 -8.69 6.17
CA LYS A 318 -1.71 -7.91 6.87
C LYS A 318 -2.01 -6.58 6.19
N GLU A 319 -1.05 -5.66 6.18
CA GLU A 319 -1.30 -4.24 5.90
C GLU A 319 -1.49 -3.92 4.42
N TRP A 320 -1.01 -4.80 3.54
CA TRP A 320 -1.06 -4.61 2.10
C TRP A 320 -2.01 -5.61 1.43
N LEU A 321 -1.82 -6.91 1.67
CA LEU A 321 -2.58 -7.93 0.95
C LEU A 321 -4.01 -8.05 1.50
N ALA A 322 -4.15 -8.35 2.79
CA ALA A 322 -5.44 -8.53 3.46
C ALA A 322 -6.26 -7.22 3.47
N PHE A 323 -5.61 -6.08 3.75
CA PHE A 323 -6.25 -4.76 3.72
C PHE A 323 -6.43 -4.15 2.32
N GLY A 324 -6.19 -4.90 1.25
CA GLY A 324 -6.66 -4.55 -0.10
C GLY A 324 -5.92 -3.42 -0.78
N HIS A 325 -4.59 -3.40 -0.67
CA HIS A 325 -3.77 -2.66 -1.62
C HIS A 325 -3.95 -3.27 -3.01
N LYS A 326 -4.25 -2.41 -3.99
CA LYS A 326 -4.62 -2.81 -5.35
C LYS A 326 -3.41 -3.19 -6.19
N PHE A 327 -2.69 -4.25 -5.85
CA PHE A 327 -1.42 -4.62 -6.52
C PHE A 327 -1.58 -4.83 -8.02
N THR A 328 -2.65 -5.49 -8.49
CA THR A 328 -2.87 -5.73 -9.92
C THR A 328 -2.98 -4.42 -10.70
N ASP A 329 -3.70 -3.44 -10.14
CA ASP A 329 -3.87 -2.14 -10.76
C ASP A 329 -2.62 -1.26 -10.61
N ARG A 330 -2.03 -1.21 -9.41
CA ARG A 330 -0.88 -0.35 -9.10
C ARG A 330 0.38 -0.78 -9.83
N CYS A 331 0.56 -2.08 -10.04
CA CYS A 331 1.68 -2.63 -10.79
C CYS A 331 1.38 -2.85 -12.28
N GLY A 332 0.13 -2.66 -12.73
CA GLY A 332 -0.28 -2.76 -14.13
C GLY A 332 0.00 -4.14 -14.74
N TYR A 333 -0.55 -5.20 -14.15
CA TYR A 333 -0.30 -6.57 -14.63
C TYR A 333 -1.08 -6.92 -15.90
N LEU A 334 -2.28 -6.33 -16.08
CA LEU A 334 -3.17 -6.64 -17.21
C LEU A 334 -3.27 -5.45 -18.16
N ASP A 335 -3.62 -5.70 -19.43
CA ASP A 335 -3.87 -4.62 -20.41
C ASP A 335 -5.09 -3.76 -20.05
N SER A 336 -6.09 -4.36 -19.40
CA SER A 336 -7.35 -3.77 -18.96
C SER A 336 -7.20 -2.75 -17.84
N VAL A 337 -6.04 -2.74 -17.16
CA VAL A 337 -5.72 -1.75 -16.12
C VAL A 337 -5.48 -0.38 -16.77
N ASP A 338 -6.24 0.63 -16.33
CA ASP A 338 -6.01 2.02 -16.70
C ASP A 338 -4.59 2.46 -16.28
N ALA A 339 -3.80 2.96 -17.22
CA ALA A 339 -2.47 3.52 -16.95
C ALA A 339 -2.47 4.60 -15.86
N LYS A 340 -3.60 5.29 -15.63
CA LYS A 340 -3.75 6.27 -14.55
C LYS A 340 -3.82 5.64 -13.16
N GLU A 341 -4.15 4.36 -13.03
CA GLU A 341 -4.16 3.62 -11.75
C GLU A 341 -2.78 3.05 -11.38
N VAL A 342 -1.84 2.96 -12.33
CA VAL A 342 -0.48 2.45 -12.10
C VAL A 342 0.33 3.47 -11.29
N SER A 343 0.99 3.03 -10.21
CA SER A 343 1.77 3.90 -9.32
C SER A 343 2.70 3.11 -8.39
N PRO A 344 3.91 3.62 -8.07
CA PRO A 344 4.94 2.88 -7.32
C PRO A 344 4.75 2.92 -5.79
N VAL A 345 3.51 2.78 -5.31
CA VAL A 345 3.16 2.95 -3.89
C VAL A 345 3.90 1.93 -2.99
N PHE A 346 3.92 0.66 -3.40
CA PHE A 346 4.64 -0.39 -2.67
C PHE A 346 6.16 -0.26 -2.79
N ALA A 347 6.66 0.20 -3.94
CA ALA A 347 8.10 0.48 -4.12
C ALA A 347 8.57 1.60 -3.17
N GLN A 348 7.79 2.67 -3.03
CA GLN A 348 8.06 3.73 -2.06
C GLN A 348 8.11 3.20 -0.61
N PHE A 349 7.22 2.26 -0.26
CA PHE A 349 7.28 1.60 1.05
C PHE A 349 8.59 0.82 1.23
N LEU A 350 8.99 0.00 0.27
CA LEU A 350 10.24 -0.76 0.34
C LEU A 350 11.46 0.17 0.42
N GLU A 351 11.43 1.31 -0.25
CA GLU A 351 12.47 2.33 -0.12
C GLU A 351 12.48 2.97 1.27
N CYS A 352 11.33 3.33 1.84
CA CYS A 352 11.25 3.79 3.23
C CYS A 352 11.85 2.75 4.21
N VAL A 353 11.58 1.46 3.98
CA VAL A 353 12.18 0.37 4.77
C VAL A 353 13.69 0.31 4.56
N TRP A 354 14.17 0.43 3.32
CA TRP A 354 15.61 0.50 3.03
C TRP A 354 16.26 1.68 3.75
N GLN A 355 15.66 2.87 3.74
CA GLN A 355 16.15 4.04 4.48
C GLN A 355 16.28 3.75 5.98
N LEU A 356 15.32 3.03 6.57
CA LEU A 356 15.42 2.57 7.97
C LEU A 356 16.56 1.57 8.18
N THR A 357 16.78 0.63 7.26
CA THR A 357 17.92 -0.31 7.36
C THR A 357 19.27 0.39 7.26
N GLN A 358 19.37 1.48 6.47
CA GLN A 358 20.58 2.29 6.40
C GLN A 358 20.83 3.07 7.70
N GLN A 359 19.78 3.63 8.31
CA GLN A 359 19.89 4.38 9.57
C GLN A 359 20.08 3.48 10.79
N PHE A 360 19.54 2.25 10.77
CA PHE A 360 19.61 1.29 11.86
C PHE A 360 20.11 -0.09 11.39
N PRO A 361 21.40 -0.23 11.02
CA PRO A 361 21.94 -1.44 10.38
C PRO A 361 21.76 -2.74 11.17
N CYS A 362 21.67 -2.66 12.50
CA CYS A 362 21.54 -3.83 13.38
C CYS A 362 20.09 -4.11 13.83
N ALA A 363 19.12 -3.31 13.40
CA ALA A 363 17.74 -3.38 13.89
C ALA A 363 16.85 -4.37 13.10
N PHE A 364 17.32 -4.86 11.95
CA PHE A 364 16.58 -5.68 11.00
C PHE A 364 17.30 -7.02 10.78
N GLN A 365 16.52 -8.11 10.76
CA GLN A 365 17.06 -9.45 10.48
C GLN A 365 17.37 -9.65 8.99
N PHE A 366 16.64 -8.95 8.12
CA PHE A 366 16.81 -9.02 6.67
C PHE A 366 17.73 -7.92 6.16
N ASN A 367 18.23 -8.10 4.93
CA ASN A 367 19.15 -7.19 4.26
C ASN A 367 18.52 -6.59 2.99
N GLU A 368 19.30 -5.75 2.29
CA GLU A 368 18.88 -5.13 1.03
C GLU A 368 18.46 -6.14 -0.04
N ARG A 369 19.19 -7.27 -0.16
CA ARG A 369 18.86 -8.32 -1.14
C ARG A 369 17.45 -8.87 -0.92
N PHE A 370 17.01 -9.01 0.33
CA PHE A 370 15.65 -9.44 0.63
C PHE A 370 14.60 -8.42 0.14
N LEU A 371 14.83 -7.12 0.36
CA LEU A 371 13.94 -6.06 -0.11
C LEU A 371 13.87 -6.01 -1.65
N LEU A 372 15.02 -6.10 -2.32
CA LEU A 372 15.09 -6.18 -3.78
C LEU A 372 14.39 -7.42 -4.33
N THR A 373 14.51 -8.56 -3.66
CA THR A 373 13.81 -9.81 -4.04
C THR A 373 12.29 -9.64 -3.94
N ILE A 374 11.80 -9.00 -2.89
CA ILE A 374 10.37 -8.68 -2.76
C ILE A 374 9.93 -7.72 -3.86
N PHE A 375 10.69 -6.66 -4.11
CA PHE A 375 10.41 -5.68 -5.16
C PHE A 375 10.33 -6.37 -6.53
N ASP A 376 11.32 -7.17 -6.91
CA ASP A 376 11.34 -7.91 -8.16
C ASP A 376 10.12 -8.84 -8.25
N HIS A 377 9.82 -9.61 -7.20
CA HIS A 377 8.72 -10.55 -7.27
C HIS A 377 7.33 -9.89 -7.24
N ALA A 378 7.21 -8.68 -6.70
CA ALA A 378 6.00 -7.85 -6.81
C ALA A 378 5.74 -7.35 -8.25
N TYR A 379 6.69 -7.45 -9.17
CA TYR A 379 6.46 -7.17 -10.60
C TYR A 379 6.57 -8.40 -11.48
N SER A 380 7.30 -9.43 -11.04
CA SER A 380 7.55 -10.64 -11.83
C SER A 380 6.27 -11.43 -12.15
N CYS A 381 5.23 -11.35 -11.33
CA CYS A 381 4.08 -12.26 -11.40
C CYS A 381 4.50 -13.74 -11.48
N GLN A 382 5.65 -14.12 -10.91
CA GLN A 382 6.09 -15.52 -10.84
C GLN A 382 5.34 -16.26 -9.73
N PHE A 383 4.99 -15.56 -8.65
CA PHE A 383 4.22 -16.08 -7.53
C PHE A 383 2.88 -15.36 -7.43
N GLY A 384 1.88 -16.05 -6.87
CA GLY A 384 0.52 -15.51 -6.68
C GLY A 384 0.38 -14.48 -5.56
N THR A 385 1.41 -14.27 -4.72
CA THR A 385 1.36 -13.42 -3.51
C THR A 385 0.80 -12.02 -3.78
N PHE A 386 1.25 -11.37 -4.84
CA PHE A 386 0.87 -9.99 -5.16
C PHE A 386 -0.21 -9.88 -6.25
N ILE A 387 -0.81 -10.99 -6.70
CA ILE A 387 -1.88 -10.98 -7.71
C ILE A 387 -3.23 -10.69 -7.02
N GLY A 388 -4.14 -10.00 -7.71
CA GLY A 388 -5.42 -9.50 -7.16
C GLY A 388 -5.32 -8.08 -6.57
N ASN A 389 -6.47 -7.50 -6.21
CA ASN A 389 -6.55 -6.16 -5.60
C ASN A 389 -7.04 -6.18 -4.15
N CYS A 390 -7.61 -7.29 -3.68
CA CYS A 390 -7.99 -7.50 -2.29
C CYS A 390 -8.00 -8.99 -1.91
N GLU A 391 -8.23 -9.29 -0.62
CA GLU A 391 -8.34 -10.67 -0.14
C GLU A 391 -9.43 -11.45 -0.88
N LYS A 392 -10.61 -10.83 -1.09
CA LYS A 392 -11.72 -11.45 -1.81
C LYS A 392 -11.34 -11.84 -3.23
N ASP A 393 -10.74 -10.94 -4.02
CA ASP A 393 -10.29 -11.26 -5.38
C ASP A 393 -9.38 -12.48 -5.40
N ARG A 394 -8.46 -12.59 -4.42
CA ARG A 394 -7.52 -13.71 -4.34
C ARG A 394 -8.21 -15.03 -4.00
N LEU A 395 -9.29 -14.99 -3.23
CA LEU A 395 -10.10 -16.17 -2.96
C LEU A 395 -10.94 -16.57 -4.18
N ASP A 396 -11.48 -15.60 -4.92
CA ASP A 396 -12.27 -15.84 -6.13
C ASP A 396 -11.41 -16.42 -7.27
N LEU A 397 -10.08 -16.25 -7.21
CA LEU A 397 -9.10 -16.80 -8.16
C LEU A 397 -8.54 -18.18 -7.76
N ARG A 398 -8.85 -18.68 -6.56
CA ARG A 398 -8.45 -20.03 -6.10
C ARG A 398 -9.45 -21.07 -6.56
#